data_AF-A0A2R7T5W1-F1
#
_entry.id   AF-A0A2R7T5W1-F1
#
_cell.length_a   1.000
_cell.length_b   1.000
_cell.length_c   1.000
_cell.angle_alpha   90.00
_cell.angle_beta   90.00
_cell.angle_gamma   90.00
#
_symmetry.space_group_name_H-M   'P 1'
#
loop_
_entity.id
_entity.type
_entity.pdbx_description
1 polymer ?
#
loop_
_entity_poly.entity_id
_entity_poly.type
_entity_poly.pdbx_seq_one_letter_code
_entity_poly.pdbx_strand_id
1 'polypeptide(L)'
;MKKILIRAGKERSLLKRHPWVFESSIQRGSGDAGETVRVESADGTFLCWAAFSPQSQIRLRAWSFDEAERIDAAFFQRSIAQAIAMRSRLAIASDAWRLVHGEADGMPGLIVDRYGDTLVAQFGSAGAERWKAVIADALLAATGLSRLYERSDAQAREWEGLPVQTGWLRGDGATALTLREHDWQLTLDVAEGHKTGYYLDQRDSRRRFAEAVKQYGVKSVLNCFSYTGGFSVAALAGGASEVISVDSSAPALARATAHVALNGFDAARHQAWDADVNATLRRCL
;
A
#
# COMPACT_ATOMS: atom_id res chain seq x y z
N MET A 1 -29.28 -11.78 -8.81
CA MET A 1 -28.12 -11.58 -7.92
C MET A 1 -27.89 -12.88 -7.15
N LYS A 2 -26.70 -13.48 -7.22
CA LYS A 2 -26.42 -14.78 -6.60
C LYS A 2 -26.36 -14.65 -5.06
N LYS A 3 -26.74 -15.72 -4.36
CA LYS A 3 -26.76 -15.82 -2.90
C LYS A 3 -25.76 -16.85 -2.42
N ILE A 4 -25.05 -16.53 -1.33
CA ILE A 4 -24.13 -17.42 -0.63
C ILE A 4 -24.62 -17.61 0.80
N LEU A 5 -24.85 -18.86 1.19
CA LEU A 5 -25.24 -19.22 2.55
C LEU A 5 -24.01 -19.62 3.37
N ILE A 6 -23.90 -19.04 4.55
CA ILE A 6 -22.86 -19.33 5.54
C ILE A 6 -23.30 -20.48 6.45
N ARG A 7 -22.37 -21.38 6.78
CA ARG A 7 -22.62 -22.48 7.73
C ARG A 7 -23.05 -21.93 9.09
N ALA A 8 -24.02 -22.58 9.73
CA ALA A 8 -24.48 -22.22 11.07
C ALA A 8 -23.30 -22.10 12.07
N GLY A 9 -23.24 -20.99 12.80
CA GLY A 9 -22.20 -20.66 13.77
C GLY A 9 -20.94 -20.02 13.16
N LYS A 10 -20.79 -19.96 11.83
CA LYS A 10 -19.66 -19.33 11.14
C LYS A 10 -19.93 -17.86 10.74
N GLU A 11 -21.14 -17.36 10.95
CA GLU A 11 -21.53 -15.96 10.73
C GLU A 11 -20.95 -14.98 11.77
N ARG A 12 -20.42 -15.47 12.89
CA ARG A 12 -19.93 -14.65 14.02
C ARG A 12 -18.90 -13.59 13.63
N SER A 13 -18.02 -13.89 12.66
CA SER A 13 -17.03 -12.92 12.18
C SER A 13 -17.67 -11.78 11.40
N LEU A 14 -18.64 -12.08 10.53
CA LEU A 14 -19.41 -11.09 9.77
C LEU A 14 -20.28 -10.22 10.68
N LEU A 15 -20.87 -10.79 11.74
CA LEU A 15 -21.61 -10.01 12.74
C LEU A 15 -20.72 -9.00 13.48
N LYS A 16 -19.42 -9.27 13.59
CA LYS A 16 -18.40 -8.34 14.10
C LYS A 16 -17.79 -7.46 13.00
N ARG A 17 -18.39 -7.48 11.80
CA ARG A 17 -17.95 -6.74 10.61
C ARG A 17 -16.54 -7.09 10.13
N HIS A 18 -16.08 -8.32 10.39
CA HIS A 18 -14.87 -8.81 9.76
C HIS A 18 -15.08 -8.91 8.24
N PRO A 19 -14.20 -8.36 7.40
CA PRO A 19 -14.45 -8.25 5.97
C PRO A 19 -14.27 -9.58 5.22
N TRP A 20 -13.61 -10.58 5.81
CA TRP A 20 -13.31 -11.84 5.13
C TRP A 20 -14.19 -13.00 5.58
N VAL A 21 -14.56 -13.83 4.60
CA VAL A 21 -15.16 -15.15 4.80
C VAL A 21 -14.29 -16.18 4.11
N PHE A 22 -13.86 -17.18 4.88
CA PHE A 22 -13.06 -18.28 4.34
C PHE A 22 -13.94 -19.30 3.61
N GLU A 23 -13.37 -19.98 2.62
CA GLU A 23 -14.01 -21.06 1.84
C GLU A 23 -14.70 -22.09 2.74
N SER A 24 -14.04 -22.50 3.82
CA SER A 24 -14.54 -23.48 4.79
C SER A 24 -15.80 -23.03 5.55
N SER A 25 -16.14 -21.74 5.50
CA SER A 25 -17.34 -21.17 6.13
C SER A 25 -18.56 -21.19 5.21
N ILE A 26 -18.41 -21.50 3.92
CA ILE A 26 -19.51 -21.56 2.96
C ILE A 26 -20.27 -22.87 3.12
N GLN A 27 -21.60 -22.78 3.21
CA GLN A 27 -22.50 -23.94 3.19
C GLN A 27 -22.98 -24.23 1.77
N ARG A 28 -23.42 -23.19 1.03
CA ARG A 28 -23.98 -23.32 -0.32
C ARG A 28 -23.86 -22.01 -1.10
N GLY A 29 -23.76 -22.12 -2.42
CA GLY A 29 -23.74 -21.00 -3.35
C GLY A 29 -22.38 -20.82 -4.01
N SER A 30 -22.37 -20.12 -5.15
CA SER A 30 -21.17 -19.79 -5.90
C SER A 30 -21.36 -18.47 -6.65
N GLY A 31 -20.27 -17.94 -7.19
CA GLY A 31 -20.25 -16.75 -8.02
C GLY A 31 -19.10 -16.80 -9.01
N ASP A 32 -19.11 -15.87 -9.95
CA ASP A 32 -17.98 -15.68 -10.86
C ASP A 32 -16.92 -14.82 -10.18
N ALA A 33 -15.69 -14.79 -10.70
CA ALA A 33 -14.62 -13.97 -10.14
C ALA A 33 -15.04 -12.49 -10.04
N GLY A 34 -14.95 -11.95 -8.83
CA GLY A 34 -15.30 -10.59 -8.45
C GLY A 34 -16.80 -10.29 -8.39
N GLU A 35 -17.67 -11.25 -8.70
CA GLU A 35 -19.12 -11.02 -8.70
C GLU A 35 -19.61 -10.57 -7.33
N THR A 36 -20.45 -9.53 -7.32
CA THR A 36 -21.12 -9.10 -6.09
C THR A 36 -22.25 -10.06 -5.78
N VAL A 37 -22.16 -10.68 -4.60
CA VAL A 37 -23.11 -11.68 -4.11
C VAL A 37 -23.73 -11.22 -2.79
N ARG A 38 -24.95 -11.70 -2.53
CA ARG A 38 -25.62 -11.55 -1.24
C ARG A 38 -25.14 -12.64 -0.30
N VAL A 39 -24.69 -12.28 0.90
CA VAL A 39 -24.28 -13.25 1.92
C VAL A 39 -25.35 -13.35 2.99
N GLU A 40 -25.84 -14.56 3.23
CA GLU A 40 -26.89 -14.85 4.21
C GLU A 40 -26.39 -15.90 5.22
N SER A 41 -26.86 -15.84 6.47
CA SER A 41 -26.68 -16.91 7.46
C SER A 41 -27.51 -18.15 7.09
N ALA A 42 -27.31 -19.24 7.84
CA ALA A 42 -28.04 -20.49 7.63
C ALA A 42 -29.58 -20.36 7.77
N ASP A 43 -30.06 -19.37 8.53
CA ASP A 43 -31.48 -19.06 8.70
C ASP A 43 -32.04 -18.04 7.68
N GLY A 44 -31.20 -17.57 6.74
CA GLY A 44 -31.58 -16.64 5.69
C GLY A 44 -31.43 -15.15 6.04
N THR A 45 -30.92 -14.81 7.23
CA THR A 45 -30.66 -13.42 7.61
C THR A 45 -29.55 -12.81 6.77
N PHE A 46 -29.73 -11.57 6.30
CA PHE A 46 -28.68 -10.84 5.58
C PHE A 46 -27.46 -10.59 6.47
N LEU A 47 -26.27 -10.79 5.92
CA LEU A 47 -25.00 -10.52 6.61
C LEU A 47 -24.21 -9.40 5.92
N CYS A 48 -24.01 -9.48 4.60
CA CYS A 48 -23.31 -8.45 3.83
C CYS A 48 -23.49 -8.62 2.31
N TRP A 49 -23.13 -7.57 1.58
CA TRP A 49 -22.74 -7.62 0.17
C TRP A 49 -21.25 -7.91 0.07
N ALA A 50 -20.83 -8.86 -0.77
CA ALA A 50 -19.43 -9.24 -0.89
C ALA A 50 -19.02 -9.56 -2.33
N ALA A 51 -17.74 -9.40 -2.65
CA ALA A 51 -17.13 -9.96 -3.86
C ALA A 51 -16.79 -11.43 -3.66
N PHE A 52 -17.14 -12.27 -4.64
CA PHE A 52 -16.79 -13.68 -4.67
C PHE A 52 -15.44 -13.91 -5.36
N SER A 53 -14.59 -14.74 -4.76
CA SER A 53 -13.31 -15.16 -5.35
C SER A 53 -13.27 -16.69 -5.47
N PRO A 54 -13.37 -17.29 -6.68
CA PRO A 54 -13.50 -18.74 -6.86
C PRO A 54 -12.23 -19.54 -6.58
N GLN A 55 -11.06 -18.92 -6.53
CA GLN A 55 -9.79 -19.62 -6.28
C GLN A 55 -9.23 -19.36 -4.87
N SER A 56 -9.53 -18.20 -4.27
CA SER A 56 -8.99 -17.80 -2.97
C SER A 56 -9.57 -18.57 -1.79
N GLN A 57 -8.72 -18.86 -0.79
CA GLN A 57 -9.19 -19.32 0.52
C GLN A 57 -10.05 -18.25 1.21
N ILE A 58 -9.79 -16.97 0.96
CA ILE A 58 -10.68 -15.87 1.32
C ILE A 58 -11.76 -15.80 0.23
N ARG A 59 -12.77 -16.65 0.38
CA ARG A 59 -13.81 -16.87 -0.62
C ARG A 59 -14.67 -15.62 -0.86
N LEU A 60 -14.92 -14.85 0.19
CA LEU A 60 -15.68 -13.60 0.11
C LEU A 60 -14.95 -12.47 0.80
N ARG A 61 -14.99 -11.28 0.18
CA ARG A 61 -14.58 -10.02 0.79
C ARG A 61 -15.76 -9.05 0.80
N ALA A 62 -16.18 -8.60 1.99
CA ALA A 62 -17.37 -7.77 2.18
C ALA A 62 -17.14 -6.34 1.67
N TRP A 63 -18.06 -5.86 0.84
CA TRP A 63 -18.13 -4.46 0.41
C TRP A 63 -18.92 -3.61 1.40
N SER A 64 -20.09 -4.11 1.83
CA SER A 64 -20.99 -3.38 2.72
C SER A 64 -21.78 -4.34 3.61
N PHE A 65 -22.01 -3.91 4.84
CA PHE A 65 -22.89 -4.59 5.80
C PHE A 65 -24.28 -3.94 5.87
N ASP A 66 -24.53 -2.93 5.02
CA ASP A 66 -25.85 -2.31 4.86
C ASP A 66 -26.61 -3.01 3.73
N GLU A 67 -27.78 -3.55 4.06
CA GLU A 67 -28.64 -4.26 3.12
C GLU A 67 -29.18 -3.35 2.01
N ALA A 68 -29.41 -2.07 2.31
CA ALA A 68 -29.93 -1.10 1.36
C ALA A 68 -28.87 -0.57 0.39
N GLU A 69 -27.58 -0.79 0.69
CA GLU A 69 -26.46 -0.32 -0.13
C GLU A 69 -26.40 -1.06 -1.48
N ARG A 70 -26.19 -0.30 -2.55
CA ARG A 70 -25.98 -0.86 -3.89
C ARG A 70 -24.51 -0.80 -4.23
N ILE A 71 -23.91 -1.95 -4.54
CA ILE A 71 -22.51 -1.99 -4.99
C ILE A 71 -22.45 -1.64 -6.47
N ASP A 72 -22.33 -0.35 -6.75
CA ASP A 72 -22.22 0.24 -8.08
C ASP A 72 -21.12 1.31 -8.13
N ALA A 73 -21.01 2.03 -9.25
CA ALA A 73 -20.00 3.08 -9.41
C ALA A 73 -20.11 4.17 -8.34
N ALA A 74 -21.33 4.52 -7.90
CA ALA A 74 -21.53 5.55 -6.89
C ALA A 74 -21.04 5.08 -5.51
N PHE A 75 -21.16 3.78 -5.19
CA PHE A 75 -20.54 3.20 -4.00
C PHE A 75 -19.03 3.43 -3.98
N PHE A 76 -18.31 3.06 -5.06
CA PHE A 76 -16.85 3.23 -5.10
C PHE A 76 -16.43 4.70 -5.06
N GLN A 77 -17.16 5.59 -5.73
CA GLN A 77 -16.92 7.04 -5.65
C GLN A 77 -17.04 7.55 -4.21
N ARG A 78 -18.09 7.15 -3.47
CA ARG A 78 -18.26 7.51 -2.05
C ARG A 78 -17.15 6.94 -1.18
N SER A 79 -16.81 5.66 -1.33
CA SER A 79 -15.76 5.01 -0.54
C SER A 79 -14.38 5.64 -0.76
N ILE A 80 -14.03 5.96 -2.00
CA ILE A 80 -12.80 6.68 -2.35
C ILE A 80 -12.78 8.08 -1.72
N ALA A 81 -13.88 8.83 -1.85
CA ALA A 81 -13.98 10.17 -1.26
C ALA A 81 -13.81 10.14 0.27
N GLN A 82 -14.41 9.16 0.95
CA GLN A 82 -14.24 8.95 2.39
C GLN A 82 -12.79 8.63 2.76
N ALA A 83 -12.14 7.72 2.02
CA ALA A 83 -10.74 7.36 2.26
C ALA A 83 -9.80 8.56 2.09
N ILE A 84 -10.00 9.38 1.04
CA ILE A 84 -9.25 10.63 0.80
C ILE A 84 -9.51 11.64 1.93
N ALA A 85 -10.77 11.87 2.28
CA ALA A 85 -11.14 12.82 3.33
C ALA A 85 -10.51 12.45 4.68
N MET A 86 -10.37 11.16 4.99
CA MET A 86 -9.64 10.70 6.18
C MET A 86 -8.17 11.15 6.15
N ARG A 87 -7.47 11.04 5.01
CA ARG A 87 -6.05 11.42 4.89
C ARG A 87 -5.85 12.91 5.08
N SER A 88 -6.79 13.73 4.62
CA SER A 88 -6.76 15.19 4.84
C SER A 88 -6.74 15.58 6.33
N ARG A 89 -7.12 14.68 7.25
CA ARG A 89 -7.11 14.91 8.70
C ARG A 89 -5.76 14.61 9.35
N LEU A 90 -4.84 13.93 8.65
CA LEU A 90 -3.59 13.43 9.23
C LEU A 90 -2.44 14.45 9.23
N ALA A 91 -2.67 15.69 8.75
CA ALA A 91 -1.65 16.76 8.67
C ALA A 91 -0.28 16.28 8.15
N ILE A 92 -0.32 15.40 7.13
CA ILE A 92 0.87 14.78 6.55
C ILE A 92 1.68 15.85 5.83
N ALA A 93 2.87 16.16 6.34
CA ALA A 93 3.82 17.04 5.67
C ALA A 93 4.61 16.29 4.59
N SER A 94 3.95 15.79 3.55
CA SER A 94 4.58 15.13 2.39
C SER A 94 3.69 15.26 1.17
N ASP A 95 4.25 15.18 -0.04
CA ASP A 95 3.50 15.01 -1.29
C ASP A 95 3.25 13.53 -1.65
N ALA A 96 3.58 12.60 -0.74
CA ALA A 96 3.28 11.19 -0.87
C ALA A 96 2.56 10.61 0.34
N TRP A 97 1.51 9.83 0.07
CA TRP A 97 0.73 9.15 1.10
C TRP A 97 -0.13 8.02 0.53
N ARG A 98 -0.47 7.05 1.38
CA ARG A 98 -1.47 6.04 1.07
C ARG A 98 -2.86 6.65 1.09
N LEU A 99 -3.56 6.62 -0.04
CA LEU A 99 -4.95 7.06 -0.19
C LEU A 99 -5.95 5.99 0.22
N VAL A 100 -5.70 4.74 -0.18
CA VAL A 100 -6.58 3.60 0.13
C VAL A 100 -5.75 2.46 0.71
N HIS A 101 -6.19 1.92 1.85
CA HIS A 101 -5.56 0.86 2.60
C HIS A 101 -6.48 -0.35 2.77
N GLY A 102 -6.96 -0.87 1.64
CA GLY A 102 -7.69 -2.12 1.57
C GLY A 102 -8.96 -2.14 2.40
N GLU A 103 -9.09 -3.21 3.18
CA GLU A 103 -10.18 -3.45 4.10
C GLU A 103 -10.40 -2.32 5.11
N ALA A 104 -9.33 -1.64 5.56
CA ALA A 104 -9.42 -0.57 6.54
C ALA A 104 -10.18 0.66 6.00
N ASP A 105 -10.24 0.82 4.69
CA ASP A 105 -10.98 1.88 3.99
C ASP A 105 -12.24 1.35 3.28
N GLY A 106 -12.71 0.15 3.64
CA GLY A 106 -13.91 -0.44 3.06
C GLY A 106 -13.75 -0.89 1.60
N MET A 107 -12.51 -1.03 1.11
CA MET A 107 -12.21 -1.47 -0.25
C MET A 107 -11.26 -2.69 -0.23
N PRO A 108 -11.74 -3.88 0.20
CA PRO A 108 -10.88 -5.05 0.37
C PRO A 108 -10.05 -5.44 -0.86
N GLY A 109 -8.75 -5.57 -0.65
CA GLY A 109 -7.80 -5.87 -1.72
C GLY A 109 -7.46 -4.70 -2.65
N LEU A 110 -7.85 -3.46 -2.35
CA LEU A 110 -7.37 -2.28 -3.07
C LEU A 110 -6.33 -1.53 -2.25
N ILE A 111 -5.13 -1.33 -2.79
CA ILE A 111 -4.15 -0.38 -2.25
C ILE A 111 -3.99 0.75 -3.25
N VAL A 112 -4.01 2.00 -2.79
CA VAL A 112 -3.69 3.16 -3.62
C VAL A 112 -2.75 4.08 -2.87
N ASP A 113 -1.58 4.32 -3.44
CA ASP A 113 -0.63 5.30 -2.98
C ASP A 113 -0.61 6.48 -3.97
N ARG A 114 -0.41 7.70 -3.44
CA ARG A 114 -0.17 8.91 -4.23
C ARG A 114 1.28 9.30 -4.08
N TYR A 115 1.91 9.63 -5.20
CA TYR A 115 3.28 10.12 -5.31
C TYR A 115 3.27 11.40 -6.16
N GLY A 116 3.20 12.57 -5.52
CA GLY A 116 3.10 13.85 -6.22
C GLY A 116 1.83 13.95 -7.08
N ASP A 117 2.02 13.94 -8.39
CA ASP A 117 0.98 14.03 -9.42
C ASP A 117 0.51 12.66 -9.96
N THR A 118 1.06 11.56 -9.43
CA THR A 118 0.86 10.21 -9.93
C THR A 118 0.21 9.31 -8.88
N LEU A 119 -0.83 8.58 -9.28
CA LEU A 119 -1.40 7.51 -8.46
C LEU A 119 -0.77 6.16 -8.81
N VAL A 120 -0.57 5.32 -7.81
CA VAL A 120 -0.18 3.92 -7.99
C VAL A 120 -1.17 3.03 -7.28
N ALA A 121 -1.80 2.11 -8.01
CA ALA A 121 -2.83 1.22 -7.48
C ALA A 121 -2.42 -0.25 -7.58
N GLN A 122 -2.78 -1.03 -6.57
CA GLN A 122 -2.70 -2.49 -6.58
C GLN A 122 -4.10 -3.07 -6.42
N PHE A 123 -4.53 -3.88 -7.38
CA PHE A 123 -5.81 -4.57 -7.35
C PHE A 123 -5.56 -6.02 -6.89
N GLY A 124 -5.48 -6.24 -5.59
CA GLY A 124 -5.09 -7.53 -5.02
C GLY A 124 -6.20 -8.57 -4.88
N SER A 125 -7.47 -8.25 -5.19
CA SER A 125 -8.60 -9.19 -5.04
C SER A 125 -9.45 -9.28 -6.30
N ALA A 126 -10.14 -10.41 -6.50
CA ALA A 126 -11.04 -10.59 -7.64
C ALA A 126 -12.14 -9.50 -7.70
N GLY A 127 -12.62 -9.03 -6.54
CA GLY A 127 -13.58 -7.95 -6.44
C GLY A 127 -13.03 -6.60 -6.91
N ALA A 128 -11.84 -6.23 -6.44
CA ALA A 128 -11.17 -5.01 -6.86
C ALA A 128 -10.84 -5.04 -8.36
N GLU A 129 -10.41 -6.20 -8.88
CA GLU A 129 -10.15 -6.39 -10.31
C GLU A 129 -11.41 -6.18 -11.16
N ARG A 130 -12.55 -6.76 -10.77
CA ARG A 130 -13.82 -6.60 -11.51
C ARG A 130 -14.24 -5.12 -11.64
N TRP A 131 -14.01 -4.33 -10.59
CA TRP A 131 -14.35 -2.91 -10.56
C TRP A 131 -13.20 -1.98 -10.97
N LYS A 132 -12.08 -2.53 -11.45
CA LYS A 132 -10.84 -1.79 -11.74
C LYS A 132 -11.05 -0.50 -12.54
N ALA A 133 -11.77 -0.58 -13.66
CA ALA A 133 -11.97 0.58 -14.53
C ALA A 133 -12.74 1.71 -13.81
N VAL A 134 -13.82 1.35 -13.11
CA VAL A 134 -14.66 2.27 -12.34
C VAL A 134 -13.88 2.91 -11.20
N ILE A 135 -13.10 2.10 -10.47
CA ILE A 135 -12.23 2.56 -9.38
C ILE A 135 -11.16 3.52 -9.91
N ALA A 136 -10.50 3.17 -11.01
CA ALA A 136 -9.46 4.01 -11.62
C ALA A 136 -10.01 5.39 -12.01
N ASP A 137 -11.15 5.44 -12.68
CA ASP A 137 -11.77 6.70 -13.11
C ASP A 137 -12.23 7.53 -11.90
N ALA A 138 -12.79 6.88 -10.87
CA ALA A 138 -13.20 7.54 -9.63
C ALA A 138 -12.01 8.10 -8.83
N LEU A 139 -10.88 7.40 -8.78
CA LEU A 139 -9.65 7.87 -8.15
C LEU A 139 -9.11 9.14 -8.82
N LEU A 140 -9.05 9.15 -10.16
CA LEU A 140 -8.59 10.32 -10.91
C LEU A 140 -9.53 11.51 -10.69
N ALA A 141 -10.84 11.30 -10.80
CA ALA A 141 -11.84 12.34 -10.56
C ALA A 141 -11.75 12.93 -9.14
N ALA A 142 -11.60 12.08 -8.12
CA ALA A 142 -11.55 12.53 -6.73
C ALA A 142 -10.24 13.24 -6.36
N THR A 143 -9.16 12.98 -7.07
CA THR A 143 -7.84 13.59 -6.81
C THR A 143 -7.50 14.74 -7.74
N GLY A 144 -8.21 14.88 -8.87
CA GLY A 144 -7.90 15.82 -9.94
C GLY A 144 -6.65 15.47 -10.74
N LEU A 145 -6.10 14.25 -10.57
CA LEU A 145 -4.93 13.78 -11.27
C LEU A 145 -5.32 13.10 -12.59
N SER A 146 -4.36 12.95 -13.50
CA SER A 146 -4.55 12.30 -14.81
C SER A 146 -3.77 11.01 -14.99
N ARG A 147 -2.87 10.68 -14.05
CA ARG A 147 -1.94 9.56 -14.13
C ARG A 147 -2.25 8.51 -13.07
N LEU A 148 -2.42 7.27 -13.52
CA LEU A 148 -2.57 6.12 -12.65
C LEU A 148 -1.77 4.94 -13.21
N TYR A 149 -0.77 4.51 -12.44
CA TYR A 149 0.05 3.34 -12.73
C TYR A 149 -0.47 2.14 -11.93
N GLU A 150 -0.56 0.97 -12.56
CA GLU A 150 -0.93 -0.29 -11.90
C GLU A 150 0.33 -1.06 -11.46
N ARG A 151 0.37 -1.47 -10.18
CA ARG A 151 1.38 -2.34 -9.57
C ARG A 151 0.73 -3.57 -8.96
N SER A 152 0.06 -4.34 -9.80
CA SER A 152 -0.60 -5.60 -9.47
C SER A 152 0.33 -6.79 -9.76
N ASP A 153 1.56 -6.72 -9.28
CA ASP A 153 2.63 -7.71 -9.45
C ASP A 153 2.92 -8.53 -8.17
N ALA A 154 2.14 -8.30 -7.11
CA ALA A 154 2.25 -9.09 -5.89
C ALA A 154 1.79 -10.55 -6.12
N GLN A 155 2.58 -11.51 -5.61
CA GLN A 155 2.30 -12.94 -5.69
C GLN A 155 0.91 -13.32 -5.13
N ALA A 156 0.36 -12.54 -4.20
CA ALA A 156 -0.97 -12.74 -3.66
C ALA A 156 -2.09 -12.79 -4.73
N ARG A 157 -1.88 -12.23 -5.93
CA ARG A 157 -2.83 -12.34 -7.04
C ARG A 157 -2.99 -13.75 -7.58
N GLU A 158 -1.96 -14.59 -7.49
CA GLU A 158 -2.03 -16.00 -7.85
C GLU A 158 -3.08 -16.73 -7.00
N TRP A 159 -3.17 -16.39 -5.70
CA TRP A 159 -4.17 -16.97 -4.80
C TRP A 159 -5.60 -16.55 -5.14
N GLU A 160 -5.79 -15.44 -5.84
CA GLU A 160 -7.07 -14.97 -6.34
C GLU A 160 -7.37 -15.45 -7.77
N GLY A 161 -6.44 -16.19 -8.39
CA GLY A 161 -6.57 -16.64 -9.79
C GLY A 161 -6.43 -15.53 -10.82
N LEU A 162 -5.70 -14.47 -10.46
CA LEU A 162 -5.53 -13.30 -11.30
C LEU A 162 -4.10 -13.26 -11.89
N PRO A 163 -3.93 -12.85 -13.16
CA PRO A 163 -2.60 -12.63 -13.72
C PRO A 163 -1.94 -11.41 -13.07
N VAL A 164 -0.61 -11.39 -13.02
CA VAL A 164 0.13 -10.18 -12.66
C VAL A 164 -0.06 -9.10 -13.74
N GLN A 165 -0.17 -7.84 -13.33
CA GLN A 165 -0.31 -6.70 -14.24
C GLN A 165 0.51 -5.50 -13.75
N THR A 166 1.25 -4.87 -14.66
CA THR A 166 1.97 -3.62 -14.41
C THR A 166 1.90 -2.70 -15.62
N GLY A 167 1.93 -1.39 -15.38
CA GLY A 167 1.96 -0.38 -16.43
C GLY A 167 1.01 0.78 -16.19
N TRP A 168 0.99 1.73 -17.12
CA TRP A 168 0.03 2.83 -17.09
C TRP A 168 -1.39 2.32 -17.35
N LEU A 169 -2.25 2.37 -16.32
CA LEU A 169 -3.67 2.04 -16.44
C LEU A 169 -4.47 3.25 -16.97
N ARG A 170 -4.01 4.46 -16.66
CA ARG A 170 -4.51 5.73 -17.20
C ARG A 170 -3.37 6.73 -17.36
N GLY A 171 -3.41 7.51 -18.44
CA GLY A 171 -2.38 8.47 -18.79
C GLY A 171 -1.06 7.81 -19.20
N ASP A 172 0.01 8.60 -19.18
CA ASP A 172 1.39 8.18 -19.44
C ASP A 172 2.35 9.15 -18.74
N GLY A 173 3.64 8.82 -18.75
CA GLY A 173 4.69 9.70 -18.25
C GLY A 173 5.95 8.98 -17.76
N ALA A 174 6.84 9.76 -17.14
CA ALA A 174 8.00 9.22 -16.44
C ALA A 174 7.55 8.44 -15.19
N THR A 175 8.24 7.34 -14.92
CA THR A 175 8.00 6.49 -13.75
C THR A 175 8.86 6.90 -12.55
N ALA A 176 9.99 7.55 -12.82
CA ALA A 176 10.85 8.15 -11.82
C ALA A 176 10.24 9.47 -11.29
N LEU A 177 10.09 9.55 -9.97
CA LEU A 177 9.49 10.69 -9.27
C LEU A 177 10.41 11.16 -8.15
N THR A 178 10.40 12.47 -7.89
CA THR A 178 10.98 13.06 -6.68
C THR A 178 9.84 13.52 -5.77
N LEU A 179 9.95 13.17 -4.50
CA LEU A 179 8.98 13.44 -3.45
C LEU A 179 9.60 14.32 -2.39
N ARG A 180 8.77 15.09 -1.71
CA ARG A 180 9.09 15.71 -0.43
C ARG A 180 8.41 14.95 0.70
N GLU A 181 9.20 14.54 1.69
CA GLU A 181 8.74 13.97 2.94
C GLU A 181 9.34 14.76 4.10
N HIS A 182 8.48 15.40 4.89
CA HIS A 182 8.87 16.38 5.89
C HIS A 182 9.76 17.48 5.28
N ASP A 183 11.00 17.55 5.74
CA ASP A 183 12.00 18.55 5.37
C ASP A 183 13.05 17.98 4.40
N TRP A 184 12.86 16.76 3.90
CA TRP A 184 13.78 16.11 2.96
C TRP A 184 13.10 15.63 1.68
N GLN A 185 13.93 15.35 0.68
CA GLN A 185 13.54 14.85 -0.62
C GLN A 185 14.00 13.41 -0.83
N LEU A 186 13.18 12.63 -1.53
CA LEU A 186 13.41 11.23 -1.85
C LEU A 186 13.01 10.98 -3.30
N THR A 187 13.68 10.07 -3.98
CA THR A 187 13.32 9.62 -5.32
C THR A 187 12.84 8.18 -5.28
N LEU A 188 11.93 7.84 -6.17
CA LEU A 188 11.48 6.46 -6.42
C LEU A 188 11.22 6.26 -7.91
N ASP A 189 11.02 5.01 -8.30
CA ASP A 189 10.46 4.66 -9.59
C ASP A 189 9.21 3.79 -9.37
N VAL A 190 8.05 4.21 -9.90
CA VAL A 190 6.79 3.48 -9.67
C VAL A 190 6.73 2.15 -10.43
N ALA A 191 7.52 1.96 -11.48
CA ALA A 191 7.61 0.73 -12.25
C ALA A 191 8.60 -0.27 -11.62
N GLU A 192 9.74 0.22 -11.12
CA GLU A 192 10.84 -0.64 -10.64
C GLU A 192 10.96 -0.72 -9.10
N GLY A 193 10.34 0.21 -8.37
CA GLY A 193 10.45 0.29 -6.92
C GLY A 193 9.75 -0.85 -6.16
N HIS A 194 10.16 -1.07 -4.91
CA HIS A 194 9.53 -2.06 -4.03
C HIS A 194 8.09 -1.65 -3.66
N LYS A 195 7.21 -2.65 -3.45
CA LYS A 195 5.77 -2.45 -3.18
C LYS A 195 5.10 -1.68 -4.34
N THR A 196 4.63 -0.47 -4.07
CA THR A 196 4.05 0.48 -5.03
C THR A 196 5.08 1.51 -5.51
N GLY A 197 6.32 1.45 -5.02
CA GLY A 197 7.40 2.38 -5.33
C GLY A 197 8.24 2.75 -4.11
N TYR A 198 7.62 2.94 -2.93
CA TYR A 198 8.31 3.33 -1.70
C TYR A 198 7.60 2.88 -0.41
N TYR A 199 8.32 2.88 0.71
CA TYR A 199 7.80 2.51 2.04
C TYR A 199 7.25 3.75 2.77
N LEU A 200 6.02 4.14 2.42
CA LEU A 200 5.29 5.26 3.06
C LEU A 200 4.87 4.96 4.50
N ASP A 201 4.75 3.69 4.86
CA ASP A 201 4.43 3.22 6.21
C ASP A 201 5.51 3.58 7.24
N GLN A 202 6.75 3.82 6.80
CA GLN A 202 7.87 4.17 7.66
C GLN A 202 8.11 5.69 7.80
N ARG A 203 7.24 6.53 7.24
CA ARG A 203 7.37 8.00 7.29
C ARG A 203 7.54 8.53 8.72
N ASP A 204 6.60 8.19 9.60
CA ASP A 204 6.60 8.70 10.97
C ASP A 204 7.77 8.11 11.78
N SER A 205 8.20 6.88 11.47
CA SER A 205 9.40 6.28 12.04
C SER A 205 10.65 7.05 11.65
N ARG A 206 10.80 7.43 10.36
CA ARG A 206 11.93 8.24 9.87
C ARG A 206 11.98 9.60 10.56
N ARG A 207 10.82 10.27 10.71
CA ARG A 207 10.74 11.53 11.47
C ARG A 207 11.17 11.38 12.92
N ARG A 208 10.57 10.43 13.64
CA ARG A 208 10.91 10.19 15.06
C ARG A 208 12.38 9.82 15.23
N PHE A 209 12.94 9.09 14.27
CA PHE A 209 14.36 8.76 14.27
C PHE A 209 15.25 9.99 14.08
N ALA A 210 14.94 10.89 13.14
CA ALA A 210 15.66 12.16 12.97
C ALA A 210 15.60 13.03 14.24
N GLU A 211 14.42 13.12 14.86
CA GLU A 211 14.20 13.83 16.12
C GLU A 211 15.05 13.23 17.25
N ALA A 212 15.12 11.91 17.35
CA ALA A 212 15.96 11.22 18.33
C ALA A 212 17.46 11.45 18.10
N VAL A 213 17.93 11.34 16.85
CA VAL A 213 19.33 11.61 16.47
C VAL A 213 19.73 13.02 16.94
N LYS A 214 18.87 14.01 16.70
CA LYS A 214 19.08 15.38 17.14
C LYS A 214 19.09 15.51 18.66
N GLN A 215 18.08 14.97 19.33
CA GLN A 215 17.90 15.06 20.78
C GLN A 215 19.09 14.47 21.54
N TYR A 216 19.59 13.31 21.10
CA TYR A 216 20.69 12.61 21.76
C TYR A 216 22.07 13.02 21.22
N GLY A 217 22.14 13.92 20.22
CA GLY A 217 23.39 14.36 19.62
C GLY A 217 24.18 13.23 18.95
N VAL A 218 23.48 12.23 18.40
CA VAL A 218 24.07 11.04 17.78
C VAL A 218 24.98 11.46 16.64
N LYS A 219 26.23 10.97 16.63
CA LYS A 219 27.24 11.31 15.63
C LYS A 219 27.38 10.27 14.53
N SER A 220 27.37 8.99 14.89
CA SER A 220 27.50 7.87 13.98
C SER A 220 26.23 7.03 13.96
N VAL A 221 25.78 6.64 12.76
CA VAL A 221 24.61 5.79 12.55
C VAL A 221 24.95 4.64 11.61
N LEU A 222 24.61 3.42 12.03
CA LEU A 222 24.59 2.25 11.15
C LEU A 222 23.14 1.95 10.77
N ASN A 223 22.81 2.13 9.49
CA ASN A 223 21.50 1.82 8.92
C ASN A 223 21.56 0.48 8.18
N CYS A 224 21.03 -0.56 8.82
CA CYS A 224 20.97 -1.93 8.28
C CYS A 224 19.70 -2.16 7.46
N PHE A 225 19.79 -2.95 6.38
CA PHE A 225 18.70 -3.14 5.41
C PHE A 225 18.19 -1.79 4.90
N SER A 226 19.15 -0.94 4.55
CA SER A 226 18.92 0.49 4.36
C SER A 226 18.04 0.83 3.16
N TYR A 227 17.88 -0.11 2.22
CA TYR A 227 17.22 0.09 0.94
C TYR A 227 17.74 1.38 0.28
N THR A 228 16.85 2.29 -0.10
CA THR A 228 17.19 3.56 -0.76
C THR A 228 17.52 4.68 0.25
N GLY A 229 17.90 4.32 1.48
CA GLY A 229 18.53 5.24 2.44
C GLY A 229 17.60 6.23 3.13
N GLY A 230 16.29 5.94 3.24
CA GLY A 230 15.34 6.86 3.89
C GLY A 230 15.73 7.21 5.34
N PHE A 231 16.15 6.23 6.13
CA PHE A 231 16.66 6.47 7.48
C PHE A 231 18.05 7.12 7.50
N SER A 232 18.85 6.96 6.44
CA SER A 232 20.17 7.60 6.32
C SER A 232 20.03 9.10 6.10
N VAL A 233 19.10 9.51 5.23
CA VAL A 233 18.72 10.92 5.05
C VAL A 233 18.17 11.49 6.36
N ALA A 234 17.29 10.75 7.04
CA ALA A 234 16.74 11.16 8.34
C ALA A 234 17.83 11.33 9.42
N ALA A 235 18.83 10.45 9.47
CA ALA A 235 19.98 10.59 10.38
C ALA A 235 20.76 11.89 10.11
N LEU A 236 21.08 12.16 8.85
CA LEU A 236 21.82 13.37 8.47
C LEU A 236 21.01 14.63 8.76
N ALA A 237 19.70 14.62 8.49
CA ALA A 237 18.78 15.70 8.85
C ALA A 237 18.69 15.92 10.37
N GLY A 238 18.81 14.85 11.16
CA GLY A 238 18.93 14.89 12.62
C GLY A 238 20.27 15.43 13.13
N GLY A 239 21.28 15.57 12.27
CA GLY A 239 22.59 16.11 12.63
C GLY A 239 23.69 15.06 12.86
N ALA A 240 23.48 13.80 12.44
CA ALA A 240 24.55 12.82 12.39
C ALA A 240 25.69 13.30 11.46
N SER A 241 26.94 13.00 11.82
CA SER A 241 28.13 13.34 11.04
C SER A 241 28.66 12.18 10.21
N GLU A 242 28.29 10.95 10.55
CA GLU A 242 28.70 9.73 9.86
C GLU A 242 27.52 8.75 9.78
N VAL A 243 27.19 8.30 8.57
CA VAL A 243 26.12 7.33 8.34
C VAL A 243 26.61 6.23 7.42
N ILE A 244 26.53 4.99 7.88
CA ILE A 244 26.82 3.80 7.08
C ILE A 244 25.50 3.13 6.72
N SER A 245 25.20 3.03 5.42
CA SER A 245 24.09 2.26 4.87
C SER A 245 24.56 0.88 4.45
N VAL A 246 23.91 -0.18 4.93
CA VAL A 246 24.19 -1.56 4.53
C VAL A 246 22.96 -2.14 3.86
N ASP A 247 23.13 -2.67 2.66
CA ASP A 247 22.09 -3.39 1.91
C ASP A 247 22.75 -4.35 0.92
N SER A 248 22.00 -5.35 0.42
CA SER A 248 22.50 -6.26 -0.62
C SER A 248 22.16 -5.80 -2.05
N SER A 249 21.44 -4.68 -2.18
CA SER A 249 21.04 -4.12 -3.47
C SER A 249 21.91 -2.92 -3.84
N ALA A 250 22.91 -3.15 -4.71
CA ALA A 250 23.73 -2.07 -5.27
C ALA A 250 22.90 -0.92 -5.90
N PRO A 251 21.80 -1.17 -6.65
CA PRO A 251 20.94 -0.08 -7.14
C PRO A 251 20.27 0.72 -6.01
N ALA A 252 19.86 0.07 -4.92
CA ALA A 252 19.26 0.75 -3.78
C ALA A 252 20.29 1.64 -3.06
N LEU A 253 21.51 1.11 -2.86
CA LEU A 253 22.63 1.83 -2.28
C LEU A 253 23.06 3.04 -3.13
N ALA A 254 23.13 2.89 -4.45
CA ALA A 254 23.40 4.01 -5.35
C ALA A 254 22.35 5.13 -5.20
N ARG A 255 21.06 4.74 -5.07
CA ARG A 255 19.98 5.70 -4.82
C ARG A 255 20.07 6.33 -3.43
N ALA A 256 20.50 5.58 -2.40
CA ALA A 256 20.75 6.13 -1.06
C ALA A 256 21.81 7.23 -1.10
N THR A 257 22.94 6.99 -1.78
CA THR A 257 23.99 8.01 -1.99
C THR A 257 23.46 9.22 -2.77
N ALA A 258 22.64 8.99 -3.80
CA ALA A 258 22.01 10.08 -4.55
C ALA A 258 21.05 10.91 -3.68
N HIS A 259 20.33 10.29 -2.72
CA HIS A 259 19.48 11.03 -1.78
C HIS A 259 20.27 11.91 -0.81
N VAL A 260 21.45 11.46 -0.38
CA VAL A 260 22.34 12.28 0.47
C VAL A 260 22.71 13.57 -0.28
N ALA A 261 23.15 13.45 -1.53
CA ALA A 261 23.47 14.59 -2.38
C ALA A 261 22.24 15.46 -2.69
N LEU A 262 21.08 14.86 -2.97
CA LEU A 262 19.83 15.55 -3.26
C LEU A 262 19.39 16.48 -2.11
N ASN A 263 19.70 16.11 -0.88
CA ASN A 263 19.39 16.89 0.32
C ASN A 263 20.51 17.84 0.74
N GLY A 264 21.53 18.03 -0.10
CA GLY A 264 22.62 18.98 0.14
C GLY A 264 23.59 18.55 1.25
N PHE A 265 23.56 17.28 1.66
CA PHE A 265 24.52 16.76 2.61
C PHE A 265 25.85 16.43 1.92
N ASP A 266 26.95 16.62 2.65
CA ASP A 266 28.28 16.22 2.19
C ASP A 266 28.33 14.71 2.00
N ALA A 267 28.71 14.28 0.78
CA ALA A 267 28.81 12.88 0.41
C ALA A 267 29.82 12.12 1.28
N ALA A 268 30.84 12.80 1.84
CA ALA A 268 31.81 12.19 2.73
C ALA A 268 31.20 11.72 4.07
N ARG A 269 30.00 12.20 4.43
CA ARG A 269 29.27 11.79 5.64
C ARG A 269 28.49 10.50 5.48
N HIS A 270 28.45 9.93 4.28
CA HIS A 270 27.70 8.72 3.98
C HIS A 270 28.59 7.66 3.32
N GLN A 271 28.51 6.43 3.82
CA GLN A 271 29.13 5.27 3.19
C GLN A 271 28.05 4.25 2.84
N ALA A 272 28.14 3.68 1.65
CA ALA A 272 27.24 2.64 1.17
C ALA A 272 28.01 1.31 1.08
N TRP A 273 27.60 0.32 1.86
CA TRP A 273 28.24 -0.99 1.94
C TRP A 273 27.31 -2.04 1.32
N ASP A 274 27.68 -2.53 0.14
CA ASP A 274 27.05 -3.70 -0.48
C ASP A 274 27.55 -4.95 0.25
N ALA A 275 26.78 -5.40 1.26
CA ALA A 275 27.21 -6.45 2.17
C ALA A 275 26.03 -7.16 2.84
N ASP A 276 26.28 -8.41 3.26
CA ASP A 276 25.38 -9.11 4.18
C ASP A 276 25.33 -8.38 5.53
N VAL A 277 24.12 -8.03 5.95
CA VAL A 277 23.90 -7.26 7.18
C VAL A 277 24.38 -8.02 8.41
N ASN A 278 24.14 -9.33 8.49
CA ASN A 278 24.51 -10.11 9.67
C ASN A 278 26.03 -10.22 9.82
N ALA A 279 26.75 -10.44 8.71
CA ALA A 279 28.20 -10.43 8.67
C ALA A 279 28.77 -9.06 9.05
N THR A 280 28.17 -7.98 8.54
CA THR A 280 28.56 -6.61 8.91
C THR A 280 28.37 -6.34 10.40
N LEU A 281 27.21 -6.70 10.98
CA LEU A 281 26.95 -6.53 12.41
C LEU A 281 27.97 -7.27 13.28
N ARG A 282 28.39 -8.48 12.89
CA ARG A 282 29.43 -9.23 13.62
C ARG A 282 30.82 -8.59 13.55
N ARG A 283 31.09 -7.72 12.56
CA ARG A 283 32.35 -6.97 12.44
C ARG A 283 32.33 -5.65 13.22
N CYS A 284 31.14 -5.12 13.50
CA CYS A 284 30.95 -3.85 14.20
C CYS A 284 30.74 -4.00 15.71
N LEU A 285 30.47 -5.22 16.20
CA LEU A 285 30.46 -5.60 17.61
C LEU A 285 31.85 -6.04 18.06
#